data_AF-A0A9E5ZYT3-F1
#
_entry.id   AF-A0A9E5ZYT3-F1
#
_cell.length_a   1.000
_cell.length_b   1.000
_cell.length_c   1.000
_cell.angle_alpha   90.00
_cell.angle_beta   90.00
_cell.angle_gamma   90.00
#
_symmetry.space_group_name_H-M   'P 1'
#
loop_
_entity.id
_entity.type
_entity.pdbx_description
1 polymer ?
#
loop_
_entity_poly.entity_id
_entity_poly.type
_entity_poly.pdbx_seq_one_letter_code
_entity_poly.pdbx_strand_id
1 'polypeptide(L)'
;MDESKDIRTKLATASKEGALLNAIAEIEFDQLETAGSALADLHHKSATNGFAYFESLSWSELSSRDQMRNATVLEAFLSNLEAPAERISIFIQAVAGEIHQHNAYYLQNGFQNWASANGSQLPALADLISAGADDSPFLTPLLHAWWANAPQDALATAITFCDDARP
;
A
#
# COMPACT_ATOMS: atom_id res chain seq x y z
N MET A 1 13.77 21.33 -16.56
CA MET A 1 13.86 19.87 -16.70
C MET A 1 12.75 19.32 -15.83
N ASP A 2 11.90 18.43 -16.36
CA ASP A 2 10.75 17.94 -15.62
C ASP A 2 11.22 16.98 -14.50
N GLU A 3 11.19 17.44 -13.24
CA GLU A 3 11.70 16.70 -12.07
C GLU A 3 11.05 15.32 -11.93
N SER A 4 9.77 15.19 -12.31
CA SER A 4 9.06 13.90 -12.34
C SER A 4 9.68 12.90 -13.32
N LYS A 5 10.15 13.39 -14.47
CA LYS A 5 10.82 12.56 -15.48
C LYS A 5 12.20 12.09 -15.01
N ASP A 6 12.88 12.90 -14.20
CA ASP A 6 14.18 12.56 -13.61
C ASP A 6 14.04 11.46 -12.55
N ILE A 7 13.09 11.62 -11.61
CA ILE A 7 12.78 10.61 -10.57
C ILE A 7 12.42 9.27 -11.19
N ARG A 8 11.53 9.24 -12.19
CA ARG A 8 11.13 7.99 -12.86
C ARG A 8 12.33 7.30 -13.52
N THR A 9 13.22 8.06 -14.15
CA THR A 9 14.43 7.50 -14.78
C THR A 9 15.38 6.94 -13.73
N LYS A 10 15.59 7.66 -12.62
CA LYS A 10 16.40 7.22 -11.49
C LYS A 10 15.88 5.90 -10.89
N LEU A 11 14.58 5.83 -10.61
CA LEU A 11 13.95 4.62 -10.06
C LEU A 11 14.03 3.43 -11.02
N ALA A 12 13.81 3.64 -12.32
CA ALA A 12 13.90 2.56 -13.31
C ALA A 12 15.33 2.00 -13.43
N THR A 13 16.35 2.86 -13.39
CA THR A 13 17.76 2.43 -13.39
C THR A 13 18.09 1.68 -12.10
N ALA A 14 17.76 2.25 -10.94
CA ALA A 14 18.00 1.64 -9.64
C ALA A 14 17.30 0.28 -9.50
N SER A 15 16.11 0.12 -10.06
CA SER A 15 15.39 -1.16 -10.09
C SER A 15 16.16 -2.25 -10.84
N LYS A 16 16.83 -1.93 -11.95
CA LYS A 16 17.63 -2.89 -12.72
C LYS A 16 18.92 -3.27 -12.01
N GLU A 17 19.44 -2.37 -11.21
CA GLU A 17 20.68 -2.52 -10.46
C GLU A 17 20.46 -3.12 -9.06
N GLY A 18 19.21 -3.34 -8.64
CA GLY A 18 18.90 -3.78 -7.28
C GLY A 18 19.18 -2.72 -6.21
N ALA A 19 19.23 -1.45 -6.61
CA ALA A 19 19.65 -0.31 -5.79
C ALA A 19 18.50 0.63 -5.39
N LEU A 20 17.24 0.17 -5.45
CA LEU A 20 16.05 0.99 -5.17
C LEU A 20 16.08 1.62 -3.76
N LEU A 21 16.54 0.87 -2.75
CA LEU A 21 16.67 1.39 -1.38
C LEU A 21 17.57 2.63 -1.33
N ASN A 22 18.74 2.56 -1.96
CA ASN A 22 19.69 3.67 -2.03
C ASN A 22 19.11 4.85 -2.82
N ALA A 23 18.43 4.57 -3.94
CA ALA A 23 17.80 5.62 -4.75
C ALA A 23 16.74 6.39 -3.96
N ILE A 24 15.90 5.71 -3.17
CA ILE A 24 14.89 6.33 -2.29
C ILE A 24 15.54 7.12 -1.14
N ALA A 25 16.63 6.62 -0.58
CA ALA A 25 17.38 7.32 0.47
C ALA A 25 17.92 8.69 0.02
N GLU A 26 18.18 8.86 -1.27
CA GLU A 26 18.70 10.09 -1.88
C GLU A 26 17.62 11.08 -2.37
N ILE A 27 16.35 10.68 -2.44
CA ILE A 27 15.29 11.39 -3.19
C ILE A 27 14.78 12.74 -2.63
N GLU A 28 15.42 13.51 -1.74
CA GLU A 28 14.71 14.62 -1.04
C GLU A 28 13.41 14.15 -0.35
N PHE A 29 12.86 14.92 0.60
CA PHE A 29 11.71 14.43 1.38
C PHE A 29 10.37 14.77 0.73
N ASP A 30 10.25 15.98 0.18
CA ASP A 30 9.07 16.50 -0.50
C ASP A 30 8.74 15.81 -1.83
N GLN A 31 9.70 15.08 -2.40
CA GLN A 31 9.51 14.32 -3.65
C GLN A 31 9.15 12.83 -3.43
N LEU A 32 9.10 12.34 -2.19
CA LEU A 32 8.85 10.92 -1.91
C LEU A 32 7.47 10.43 -2.38
N GLU A 33 6.44 11.26 -2.27
CA GLU A 33 5.10 10.93 -2.77
C GLU A 33 5.09 10.79 -4.30
N THR A 34 5.79 11.70 -4.98
CA THR A 34 6.00 11.64 -6.44
C THR A 34 6.77 10.38 -6.83
N ALA A 35 7.77 9.99 -6.03
CA ALA A 35 8.53 8.77 -6.24
C ALA A 35 7.66 7.51 -6.10
N GLY A 36 6.78 7.44 -5.09
CA GLY A 36 5.85 6.31 -4.94
C GLY A 36 4.87 6.19 -6.10
N SER A 37 4.31 7.32 -6.56
CA SER A 37 3.45 7.37 -7.74
C SER A 37 4.20 6.92 -9.01
N ALA A 38 5.43 7.40 -9.21
CA ALA A 38 6.27 7.00 -10.33
C ALA A 38 6.64 5.50 -10.28
N LEU A 39 6.82 4.93 -9.08
CA LEU A 39 7.07 3.51 -8.90
C LEU A 39 5.84 2.67 -9.27
N ALA A 40 4.62 3.13 -8.95
CA ALA A 40 3.38 2.49 -9.36
C ALA A 40 3.24 2.48 -10.90
N ASP A 41 3.53 3.60 -11.56
CA ASP A 41 3.58 3.68 -13.03
C ASP A 41 4.57 2.70 -13.66
N LEU A 42 5.77 2.60 -13.08
CA LEU A 42 6.80 1.67 -13.55
C LEU A 42 6.38 0.21 -13.33
N HIS A 43 5.68 -0.05 -12.23
CA HIS A 43 5.10 -1.36 -11.96
C HIS A 43 4.05 -1.76 -12.99
N HIS A 44 3.09 -0.88 -13.26
CA HIS A 44 2.07 -1.10 -14.27
C HIS A 44 2.69 -1.37 -15.66
N LYS A 45 3.77 -0.66 -16.00
CA LYS A 45 4.51 -0.84 -17.26
C LYS A 45 5.46 -2.04 -17.26
N SER A 46 5.42 -2.89 -16.23
CA SER A 46 6.31 -4.05 -16.05
C SER A 46 7.81 -3.71 -16.10
N ALA A 47 8.18 -2.44 -15.85
CA ALA A 47 9.58 -2.00 -15.82
C ALA A 47 10.24 -2.29 -14.47
N THR A 48 9.42 -2.39 -13.41
CA THR A 48 9.84 -2.66 -12.03
C THR A 48 8.80 -3.54 -11.35
N ASN A 49 9.20 -4.39 -10.42
CA ASN A 49 8.25 -5.11 -9.56
C ASN A 49 8.16 -4.39 -8.20
N GLY A 50 7.27 -3.39 -8.10
CA GLY A 50 7.09 -2.59 -6.88
C GLY A 50 6.63 -3.43 -5.69
N PHE A 51 5.77 -4.43 -5.92
CA PHE A 51 5.38 -5.37 -4.87
C PHE A 51 6.59 -6.12 -4.30
N ALA A 52 7.36 -6.77 -5.18
CA ALA A 52 8.53 -7.54 -4.75
C ALA A 52 9.56 -6.66 -4.04
N TYR A 53 9.70 -5.39 -4.45
CA TYR A 53 10.57 -4.45 -3.75
C TYR A 53 10.16 -4.31 -2.27
N PHE A 54 8.92 -3.91 -1.98
CA PHE A 54 8.47 -3.69 -0.60
C PHE A 54 8.34 -4.97 0.22
N GLU A 55 7.98 -6.09 -0.41
CA GLU A 55 7.93 -7.42 0.22
C GLU A 55 9.33 -7.95 0.58
N SER A 56 10.37 -7.53 -0.14
CA SER A 56 11.76 -7.96 0.11
C SER A 56 12.52 -7.12 1.12
N LEU A 57 11.95 -5.98 1.56
CA LEU A 57 12.63 -5.10 2.52
C LEU A 57 12.67 -5.74 3.90
N SER A 58 13.87 -5.85 4.47
CA SER A 58 14.07 -6.12 5.90
C SER A 58 13.69 -4.89 6.73
N TRP A 59 12.40 -4.58 6.85
CA TRP A 59 11.90 -3.34 7.47
C TRP A 59 12.49 -3.08 8.86
N SER A 60 12.66 -4.15 9.65
CA SER A 60 13.23 -4.09 11.00
C SER A 60 14.73 -3.78 11.05
N GLU A 61 15.47 -4.01 9.95
CA GLU A 61 16.90 -3.75 9.83
C GLU A 61 17.22 -2.37 9.24
N LEU A 62 16.21 -1.71 8.64
CA LEU A 62 16.36 -0.37 8.08
C LEU A 62 16.59 0.67 9.18
N SER A 63 17.37 1.71 8.86
CA SER A 63 17.46 2.88 9.74
C SER A 63 16.09 3.57 9.86
N SER A 64 15.81 4.25 10.98
CA SER A 64 14.54 4.97 11.15
C SER A 64 14.28 5.98 10.03
N ARG A 65 15.34 6.59 9.49
CA ARG A 65 15.26 7.48 8.32
C ARG A 65 14.77 6.72 7.08
N ASP A 66 15.38 5.58 6.77
CA ASP A 66 15.04 4.81 5.57
C ASP A 66 13.68 4.13 5.70
N GLN A 67 13.30 3.69 6.90
CA GLN A 67 11.95 3.20 7.19
C GLN A 67 10.90 4.26 6.85
N MET A 68 11.04 5.48 7.38
CA MET A 68 10.10 6.58 7.15
C MET A 68 10.00 6.93 5.65
N ARG A 69 11.15 7.03 4.96
CA ARG A 69 11.18 7.36 3.53
C ARG A 69 10.49 6.28 2.69
N ASN A 70 10.80 5.01 2.95
CA ASN A 70 10.17 3.90 2.24
C ASN A 70 8.69 3.76 2.59
N ALA A 71 8.28 4.04 3.83
CA ALA A 71 6.87 4.05 4.22
C ALA A 71 6.09 5.13 3.46
N THR A 72 6.67 6.33 3.29
CA THR A 72 6.07 7.41 2.50
C THR A 72 5.94 7.02 1.02
N VAL A 73 6.97 6.41 0.44
CA VAL A 73 6.93 5.91 -0.95
C VAL A 73 5.91 4.77 -1.07
N LEU A 74 5.81 3.88 -0.08
CA LEU A 74 4.84 2.78 -0.02
C LEU A 74 3.40 3.28 -0.01
N GLU A 75 3.08 4.29 0.81
CA GLU A 75 1.74 4.90 0.86
C GLU A 75 1.32 5.39 -0.53
N ALA A 76 2.17 6.17 -1.19
CA ALA A 76 1.90 6.71 -2.51
C ALA A 76 1.88 5.64 -3.61
N PHE A 77 2.78 4.66 -3.53
CA PHE A 77 2.79 3.50 -4.43
C PHE A 77 1.47 2.74 -4.36
N LEU A 78 1.02 2.39 -3.15
CA LEU A 78 -0.21 1.63 -2.93
C LEU A 78 -1.45 2.44 -3.37
N SER A 79 -1.49 3.73 -3.03
CA SER A 79 -2.60 4.63 -3.41
C SER A 79 -2.82 4.72 -4.92
N ASN A 80 -1.74 4.64 -5.71
CA ASN A 80 -1.77 4.76 -7.17
C ASN A 80 -1.71 3.41 -7.90
N LEU A 81 -1.85 2.31 -7.18
CA LEU A 81 -1.68 0.98 -7.74
C LEU A 81 -2.94 0.49 -8.44
N GLU A 82 -2.77 -0.06 -9.63
CA GLU A 82 -3.83 -0.78 -10.34
C GLU A 82 -3.61 -2.30 -10.16
N ALA A 83 -4.34 -2.90 -9.22
CA ALA A 83 -4.24 -4.33 -8.93
C ALA A 83 -5.60 -4.90 -8.51
N PRO A 84 -5.82 -6.22 -8.66
CA PRO A 84 -7.01 -6.87 -8.13
C PRO A 84 -6.96 -6.98 -6.60
N ALA A 85 -8.13 -7.01 -5.96
CA ALA A 85 -8.31 -7.11 -4.50
C ALA A 85 -7.51 -8.25 -3.88
N GLU A 86 -7.46 -9.41 -4.54
CA GLU A 86 -6.67 -10.56 -4.10
C GLU A 86 -5.18 -10.21 -3.95
N ARG A 87 -4.60 -9.54 -4.95
CA ARG A 87 -3.19 -9.17 -4.90
C ARG A 87 -2.91 -8.13 -3.83
N ILE A 88 -3.82 -7.17 -3.65
CA ILE A 88 -3.73 -6.14 -2.60
C ILE A 88 -3.81 -6.78 -1.22
N SER A 89 -4.76 -7.69 -0.99
CA SER A 89 -4.92 -8.41 0.28
C SER A 89 -3.65 -9.17 0.66
N ILE A 90 -3.06 -9.92 -0.28
CA ILE A 90 -1.79 -10.63 -0.05
C ILE A 90 -0.67 -9.64 0.27
N PHE A 91 -0.58 -8.55 -0.49
CA PHE A 91 0.47 -7.55 -0.34
C PHE A 91 0.44 -6.87 1.03
N ILE A 92 -0.72 -6.36 1.45
CA ILE A 92 -0.84 -5.63 2.72
C ILE A 92 -0.57 -6.56 3.90
N GLN A 93 -0.97 -7.83 3.84
CA GLN A 93 -0.67 -8.82 4.87
C GLN A 93 0.83 -9.11 4.96
N ALA A 94 1.49 -9.30 3.82
CA ALA A 94 2.93 -9.54 3.76
C ALA A 94 3.73 -8.38 4.37
N VAL A 95 3.40 -7.14 4.02
CA VAL A 95 4.12 -5.96 4.53
C VAL A 95 3.75 -5.64 5.97
N ALA A 96 2.49 -5.84 6.38
CA ALA A 96 2.04 -5.56 7.75
C ALA A 96 2.77 -6.40 8.81
N GLY A 97 3.15 -7.64 8.47
CA GLY A 97 3.89 -8.53 9.38
C GLY A 97 5.30 -8.02 9.70
N GLU A 98 5.90 -7.26 8.79
CA GLU A 98 7.30 -6.82 8.87
C GLU A 98 7.45 -5.35 9.28
N ILE A 99 6.46 -4.52 8.97
CA ILE A 99 6.54 -3.08 9.22
C ILE A 99 6.34 -2.78 10.72
N HIS A 100 7.22 -1.94 11.30
CA HIS A 100 7.04 -1.49 12.68
C HIS A 100 5.72 -0.73 12.87
N GLN A 101 5.10 -0.87 14.05
CA GLN A 101 3.81 -0.27 14.40
C GLN A 101 3.70 1.23 14.05
N HIS A 102 4.78 1.99 14.15
CA HIS A 102 4.76 3.45 13.91
C HIS A 102 4.71 3.80 12.40
N ASN A 103 5.07 2.87 11.52
CA ASN A 103 5.01 3.05 10.08
C ASN A 103 3.80 2.32 9.44
N ALA A 104 3.09 1.48 10.20
CA ALA A 104 1.86 0.81 9.75
C ALA A 104 0.79 1.81 9.29
N TYR A 105 0.78 3.03 9.85
CA TYR A 105 -0.08 4.12 9.42
C TYR A 105 0.03 4.43 7.91
N TYR A 106 1.25 4.46 7.35
CA TYR A 106 1.46 4.72 5.91
C TYR A 106 0.86 3.62 5.04
N LEU A 107 1.01 2.36 5.45
CA LEU A 107 0.42 1.22 4.76
C LEU A 107 -1.11 1.26 4.83
N GLN A 108 -1.68 1.58 6.00
CA GLN A 108 -3.13 1.72 6.19
C GLN A 108 -3.71 2.86 5.36
N ASN A 109 -3.07 4.03 5.33
CA ASN A 109 -3.50 5.15 4.51
C ASN A 109 -3.43 4.84 3.02
N GLY A 110 -2.31 4.27 2.56
CA GLY A 110 -2.15 3.88 1.16
C GLY A 110 -3.23 2.89 0.73
N PHE A 111 -3.55 1.94 1.61
CA PHE A 111 -4.63 0.99 1.40
C PHE A 111 -6.01 1.67 1.38
N GLN A 112 -6.29 2.59 2.31
CA GLN A 112 -7.55 3.33 2.34
C GLN A 112 -7.76 4.14 1.06
N ASN A 113 -6.73 4.83 0.60
CA ASN A 113 -6.77 5.62 -0.63
C ASN A 113 -7.00 4.72 -1.85
N TRP A 114 -6.27 3.61 -1.93
CA TRP A 114 -6.48 2.59 -2.97
C TRP A 114 -7.93 2.08 -2.96
N ALA A 115 -8.44 1.68 -1.80
CA ALA A 115 -9.79 1.15 -1.63
C ALA A 115 -10.85 2.20 -2.04
N SER A 116 -10.63 3.47 -1.67
CA SER A 116 -11.53 4.57 -2.01
C SER A 116 -11.62 4.80 -3.52
N ALA A 117 -10.51 4.61 -4.25
CA ALA A 117 -10.46 4.68 -5.70
C ALA A 117 -11.00 3.41 -6.40
N ASN A 118 -11.08 2.28 -5.70
CA ASN A 118 -11.43 0.97 -6.25
C ASN A 118 -12.74 0.42 -5.66
N GLY A 119 -13.77 1.28 -5.59
CA GLY A 119 -15.05 0.98 -4.92
C GLY A 119 -15.71 -0.36 -5.33
N SER A 120 -15.60 -0.75 -6.60
CA SER A 120 -16.17 -2.02 -7.09
C SER A 120 -15.47 -3.28 -6.54
N GLN A 121 -14.28 -3.13 -5.98
CA GLN A 121 -13.48 -4.23 -5.44
C GLN A 121 -13.68 -4.42 -3.92
N LEU A 122 -14.36 -3.49 -3.24
CA LEU A 122 -14.52 -3.48 -1.78
C LEU A 122 -15.21 -4.72 -1.20
N PRO A 123 -16.28 -5.28 -1.81
CA PRO A 123 -16.90 -6.50 -1.28
C PRO A 123 -15.94 -7.69 -1.27
N ALA A 124 -15.26 -7.92 -2.40
CA ALA A 124 -14.28 -9.00 -2.50
C ALA A 124 -13.11 -8.81 -1.51
N LEU A 125 -12.69 -7.57 -1.28
CA LEU A 125 -11.63 -7.25 -0.34
C LEU A 125 -12.07 -7.48 1.12
N ALA A 126 -13.33 -7.19 1.45
CA ALA A 126 -13.90 -7.50 2.76
C ALA A 126 -13.91 -9.01 3.02
N ASP A 127 -14.36 -9.82 2.07
CA ASP A 127 -14.36 -11.28 2.19
C ASP A 127 -12.94 -11.82 2.44
N LEU A 128 -11.96 -11.32 1.69
CA LEU A 128 -10.55 -11.71 1.82
C LEU A 128 -9.93 -11.31 3.16
N ILE A 129 -10.26 -10.11 3.67
CA ILE A 129 -9.78 -9.64 4.97
C ILE A 129 -10.43 -10.44 6.12
N SER A 130 -11.74 -10.72 6.01
CA SER A 130 -12.50 -11.51 6.99
C SER A 130 -11.96 -12.93 7.12
N ALA A 131 -11.58 -13.55 6.01
CA ALA A 131 -11.05 -14.91 6.00
C ALA A 131 -9.64 -15.02 6.62
N GLY A 132 -8.92 -13.90 6.74
CA GLY A 132 -7.51 -13.87 7.15
C GLY A 132 -7.27 -13.71 8.66
N ALA A 133 -8.10 -12.92 9.38
CA ALA A 133 -8.07 -12.75 10.83
C ALA A 133 -9.22 -11.84 11.33
N ASP A 134 -9.81 -12.17 12.48
CA ASP A 134 -10.92 -11.42 13.12
C ASP A 134 -10.55 -9.96 13.46
N ASP A 135 -9.28 -9.70 13.80
CA ASP A 135 -8.77 -8.37 14.21
C ASP A 135 -7.82 -7.75 13.16
N SER A 136 -8.21 -7.77 11.88
CA SER A 136 -7.38 -7.17 10.83
C SER A 136 -7.26 -5.64 11.00
N PRO A 137 -6.04 -5.08 11.05
CA PRO A 137 -5.83 -3.62 11.15
C PRO A 137 -6.26 -2.86 9.89
N PHE A 138 -6.70 -3.57 8.85
CA PHE A 138 -7.20 -3.00 7.59
C PHE A 138 -8.72 -2.91 7.53
N LEU A 139 -9.42 -3.48 8.50
CA LEU A 139 -10.88 -3.45 8.55
C LEU A 139 -11.43 -2.02 8.64
N THR A 140 -10.91 -1.23 9.60
CA THR A 140 -11.34 0.16 9.78
C THR A 140 -11.04 1.03 8.54
N PRO A 141 -9.81 1.03 7.98
CA PRO A 141 -9.53 1.70 6.71
C PRO A 141 -10.47 1.28 5.56
N LEU A 142 -10.79 -0.01 5.44
CA LEU A 142 -11.69 -0.52 4.41
C LEU A 142 -13.11 0.05 4.58
N LEU A 143 -13.66 -0.01 5.80
CA LEU A 143 -15.01 0.49 6.08
C LEU A 143 -15.11 2.00 5.84
N HIS A 144 -14.07 2.78 6.17
CA HIS A 144 -14.02 4.21 5.85
C HIS A 144 -14.05 4.47 4.34
N ALA A 145 -13.22 3.75 3.56
CA ALA A 145 -13.22 3.87 2.10
C ALA A 145 -14.57 3.49 1.48
N TRP A 146 -15.22 2.47 2.05
CA TRP A 146 -16.53 2.01 1.60
C TRP A 146 -17.64 3.00 1.95
N TRP A 147 -17.62 3.57 3.15
CA TRP A 147 -18.63 4.52 3.60
C TRP A 147 -18.76 5.73 2.67
N ALA A 148 -17.63 6.21 2.12
CA ALA A 148 -17.62 7.35 1.20
C ALA A 148 -18.35 7.07 -0.13
N ASN A 149 -18.43 5.80 -0.55
CA ASN A 149 -18.96 5.40 -1.86
C ASN A 149 -20.34 4.71 -1.76
N ALA A 150 -20.55 3.88 -0.74
CA ALA A 150 -21.77 3.11 -0.51
C ALA A 150 -22.01 2.92 1.01
N PRO A 151 -22.55 3.94 1.70
CA PRO A 151 -22.65 3.94 3.16
C PRO A 151 -23.60 2.87 3.72
N GLN A 152 -24.64 2.49 2.96
CA GLN A 152 -25.57 1.43 3.38
C GLN A 152 -24.89 0.06 3.37
N ASP A 153 -24.12 -0.23 2.31
CA ASP A 153 -23.36 -1.48 2.20
C ASP A 153 -22.26 -1.53 3.26
N ALA A 154 -21.53 -0.43 3.46
CA ALA A 154 -20.52 -0.31 4.50
C ALA A 154 -21.10 -0.57 5.90
N LEU A 155 -22.30 -0.04 6.20
CA LEU A 155 -22.98 -0.31 7.48
C LEU A 155 -23.39 -1.78 7.61
N ALA A 156 -23.96 -2.38 6.57
CA ALA A 156 -24.36 -3.79 6.59
C ALA A 156 -23.16 -4.72 6.78
N THR A 157 -22.04 -4.41 6.12
CA THR A 157 -20.77 -5.11 6.28
C THR A 157 -20.20 -4.89 7.68
N ALA A 158 -20.19 -3.66 8.20
CA ALA A 158 -19.74 -3.40 9.57
C ALA A 158 -20.57 -4.18 10.61
N ILE A 159 -21.90 -4.24 10.42
CA ILE A 159 -22.78 -5.08 11.25
C ILE A 159 -22.37 -6.54 11.13
N THR A 160 -22.11 -7.05 9.93
CA THR A 160 -21.68 -8.45 9.73
C THR A 160 -20.36 -8.76 10.43
N PHE A 161 -19.42 -7.82 10.43
CA PHE A 161 -18.17 -7.92 11.19
C PHE A 161 -18.37 -7.86 12.71
N CYS A 162 -19.30 -7.04 13.19
CA CYS A 162 -19.61 -6.91 14.62
C CYS A 162 -20.50 -8.02 15.17
N ASP A 163 -21.36 -8.59 14.33
CA ASP A 163 -22.37 -9.57 14.73
C ASP A 163 -21.76 -10.94 15.03
N ASP A 164 -20.45 -11.15 14.77
CA ASP A 164 -19.62 -12.32 15.13
C ASP A 164 -20.46 -13.49 15.67
N ALA A 165 -21.28 -14.03 14.76
CA ALA A 165 -22.27 -15.05 15.08
C ALA A 165 -21.58 -16.39 14.94
N ARG A 166 -20.57 -16.62 15.78
CA ARG A 166 -20.02 -17.95 15.99
C ARG A 166 -21.04 -18.79 16.79
N PRO A 167 -21.20 -20.09 16.49
CA PRO A 167 -21.82 -21.03 17.41
C PRO A 167 -21.01 -21.20 18.70
#